data_AF-A0AAP0GMX0-F1
#
_entry.id   AF-A0AAP0GMX0-F1
#
_cell.length_a   1.000
_cell.length_b   1.000
_cell.length_c   1.000
_cell.angle_alpha   90.00
_cell.angle_beta   90.00
_cell.angle_gamma   90.00
#
_symmetry.space_group_name_H-M   'P 1'
#
loop_
_entity.id
_entity.type
_entity.pdbx_description
1 polymer ?
#
loop_
_entity_poly.entity_id
_entity_poly.type
_entity_poly.pdbx_seq_one_letter_code
_entity_poly.pdbx_strand_id
1 'polypeptide(L)'
;MTRWIRPEVYPLLAAMTFVTSMCAFQLSRNIFMNPDVRVNKEHRTMAVLENHDEGHKYAEHGLRRFLRTRPPEVMPAVNSFFSGTK
;
A
#
# COMPACT_ATOMS: atom_id res chain seq x y z
N MET A 1 29.51 -5.69 13.38
CA MET A 1 28.05 -5.43 13.56
C MET A 1 27.45 -6.24 14.72
N THR A 2 27.89 -7.48 14.95
CA THR A 2 27.25 -8.40 15.91
C THR A 2 27.41 -8.01 17.39
N ARG A 3 28.47 -7.28 17.76
CA ARG A 3 28.71 -6.83 19.15
C ARG A 3 27.68 -5.80 19.67
N TRP A 4 26.91 -5.17 18.78
CA TRP A 4 25.97 -4.09 19.11
C TRP A 4 24.49 -4.48 18.97
N ILE A 5 24.21 -5.68 18.46
CA ILE A 5 22.84 -6.20 18.34
C ILE A 5 22.51 -6.97 19.61
N ARG A 6 21.91 -6.28 20.57
CA ARG A 6 21.34 -6.90 21.77
C ARG A 6 19.93 -7.41 21.47
N PRO A 7 19.44 -8.43 22.18
CA PRO A 7 18.08 -8.97 21.99
C PRO A 7 16.97 -7.91 22.07
N GLU A 8 17.16 -6.91 22.94
CA GLU A 8 16.24 -5.79 23.16
C GLU A 8 16.06 -4.90 21.92
N VAL A 9 17.01 -4.93 20.98
CA VAL A 9 17.03 -4.05 19.81
C VAL A 9 16.24 -4.64 18.63
N TYR A 10 16.02 -5.96 18.59
CA TYR A 10 15.24 -6.61 17.52
C TYR A 10 13.82 -6.06 17.35
N PRO A 11 13.00 -5.84 18.41
CA PRO A 11 11.65 -5.29 18.23
C PRO A 11 11.68 -3.85 17.68
N LEU A 12 12.65 -3.02 18.10
CA LEU A 12 12.85 -1.68 17.57
C LEU A 12 13.27 -1.70 16.10
N LEU A 13 14.21 -2.56 15.74
CA LEU A 13 14.63 -2.76 14.35
C LEU A 13 13.49 -3.28 13.48
N ALA A 14 12.67 -4.19 13.99
CA ALA A 14 11.50 -4.70 13.28
C ALA A 14 10.52 -3.57 12.95
N ALA A 15 10.20 -2.70 13.92
CA ALA A 15 9.33 -1.55 13.68
C ALA A 15 9.94 -0.55 12.68
N MET A 16 11.22 -0.21 12.83
CA MET A 16 11.90 0.75 11.95
C MET A 16 12.02 0.24 10.51
N THR A 17 12.38 -1.02 10.32
CA THR A 17 12.47 -1.65 8.99
C THR A 17 11.10 -1.81 8.35
N PHE A 18 10.07 -2.15 9.13
CA PHE A 18 8.69 -2.21 8.65
C PHE A 18 8.23 -0.84 8.12
N VAL A 19 8.38 0.24 8.90
CA VAL A 19 7.97 1.58 8.47
C VAL A 19 8.77 2.05 7.25
N THR A 20 10.08 1.82 7.25
CA THR A 20 10.96 2.21 6.13
C THR A 20 10.55 1.49 4.84
N SER A 21 10.30 0.18 4.92
CA SER A 21 9.84 -0.61 3.76
C SER A 21 8.45 -0.20 3.30
N MET A 22 7.55 0.17 4.23
CA MET A 22 6.23 0.70 3.90
C MET A 22 6.32 2.02 3.11
N CYS A 23 7.19 2.94 3.54
CA CYS A 23 7.44 4.18 2.80
C CYS A 23 8.03 3.91 1.41
N ALA A 24 9.03 3.03 1.32
CA ALA A 24 9.62 2.65 0.04
C ALA A 24 8.60 2.00 -0.91
N PHE A 25 7.73 1.13 -0.40
CA PHE A 25 6.65 0.52 -1.16
C PHE A 25 5.67 1.56 -1.69
N GLN A 26 5.25 2.52 -0.85
CA GLN A 26 4.34 3.60 -1.27
C GLN A 26 4.96 4.49 -2.34
N LEU A 27 6.23 4.87 -2.18
CA LEU A 27 6.96 5.66 -3.19
C LEU A 27 7.10 4.89 -4.50
N SER A 28 7.46 3.61 -4.43
CA SER A 28 7.59 2.74 -5.61
C SER A 28 6.26 2.67 -6.36
N ARG A 29 5.15 2.43 -5.65
CA ARG A 29 3.82 2.43 -6.26
C ARG A 29 3.48 3.77 -6.91
N ASN A 30 3.81 4.89 -6.27
CA ASN A 30 3.57 6.22 -6.85
C ASN A 30 4.40 6.48 -8.11
N ILE A 31 5.62 5.95 -8.19
CA ILE A 31 6.46 6.11 -9.39
C ILE A 31 5.89 5.30 -10.57
N PHE A 32 5.37 4.10 -10.31
CA PHE A 32 4.98 3.17 -11.37
C PHE A 32 3.50 3.21 -11.77
N MET A 33 2.60 3.60 -10.85
CA MET A 33 1.15 3.46 -11.07
C MET A 33 0.40 4.78 -10.98
N ASN A 34 1.05 5.89 -10.63
CA ASN A 34 0.39 7.18 -10.57
C ASN A 34 0.24 7.73 -12.00
N PRO A 35 -0.99 7.99 -12.49
CA PRO A 35 -1.22 8.44 -13.86
C PRO A 35 -0.55 9.78 -14.20
N ASP A 36 -0.18 10.56 -13.19
CA ASP A 36 0.47 11.86 -13.36
C ASP A 36 2.01 11.76 -13.42
N VAL A 37 2.60 10.63 -13.02
CA VAL A 37 4.06 10.45 -12.96
C VAL A 37 4.56 9.79 -14.25
N ARG A 38 5.34 10.54 -15.04
CA ARG A 38 5.81 10.11 -16.37
C ARG A 38 7.31 9.84 -16.37
N VAL A 39 7.71 8.60 -16.12
CA VAL A 39 9.13 8.21 -16.12
C VAL A 39 9.67 8.04 -17.54
N ASN A 40 8.91 7.43 -18.46
CA ASN A 40 9.32 7.21 -19.85
C ASN A 40 9.35 8.52 -20.68
N LYS A 41 10.37 8.69 -21.52
CA LYS A 41 10.53 9.86 -22.39
C LYS A 41 9.40 10.00 -23.40
N GLU A 42 8.94 8.90 -23.98
CA GLU A 42 7.83 8.88 -24.96
C GLU A 42 6.52 9.41 -24.37
N HIS A 43 6.22 9.06 -23.12
CA HIS A 43 5.03 9.54 -22.41
C HIS A 43 5.11 11.05 -22.07
N ARG A 44 6.32 11.62 -21.97
CA ARG A 44 6.50 13.07 -21.73
C ARG A 44 6.27 13.90 -22.99
N THR A 45 6.48 13.33 -24.17
CA THR A 45 6.29 14.02 -25.45
C THR A 45 4.85 14.03 -25.94
N MET A 46 3.95 13.25 -25.32
CA MET A 46 2.53 13.23 -25.69
C MET A 46 1.80 14.49 -25.20
N ALA A 47 1.15 15.19 -26.12
CA ALA A 47 0.42 16.43 -25.87
C ALA A 47 -0.98 16.20 -25.27
N VAL A 48 -1.63 15.09 -25.60
CA VAL A 48 -2.93 14.67 -25.05
C VAL A 48 -2.73 13.37 -24.28
N LEU A 49 -3.23 13.33 -23.05
CA LEU A 49 -3.02 12.23 -22.13
C LEU A 49 -4.27 11.33 -22.11
N GLU A 50 -4.28 10.26 -22.90
CA GLU A 50 -5.34 9.24 -22.84
C GLU A 50 -5.07 8.23 -21.72
N ASN A 51 -5.17 8.69 -20.46
CA ASN A 51 -4.80 7.88 -19.29
C ASN A 51 -5.98 7.41 -18.43
N HIS A 52 -7.16 7.28 -19.03
CA HIS A 52 -8.38 6.89 -18.33
C HIS A 52 -8.27 5.50 -17.70
N ASP A 53 -7.71 4.53 -18.42
CA ASP A 53 -7.58 3.15 -17.92
C ASP A 53 -6.56 3.01 -16.78
N GLU A 54 -5.43 3.72 -16.83
CA GLU A 54 -4.45 3.73 -15.74
C GLU A 54 -5.00 4.46 -14.51
N GLY A 55 -5.70 5.58 -14.72
CA GLY A 55 -6.39 6.30 -13.64
C GLY A 55 -7.44 5.43 -12.95
N HIS A 56 -8.23 4.67 -13.71
CA HIS A 56 -9.21 3.73 -13.16
C HIS A 56 -8.52 2.62 -12.34
N LYS A 57 -7.41 2.06 -12.85
CA LYS A 57 -6.62 1.05 -12.12
C LYS A 57 -5.96 1.60 -10.85
N TYR A 58 -5.52 2.86 -10.87
CA TYR A 58 -4.92 3.52 -9.71
C TYR A 58 -5.96 3.79 -8.61
N ALA A 59 -7.16 4.26 -9.00
CA ALA A 59 -8.28 4.54 -8.11
C ALA A 59 -8.89 3.25 -7.53
N GLU A 60 -9.16 2.26 -8.37
CA GLU A 60 -9.74 0.96 -7.99
C GLU A 60 -8.66 -0.12 -7.78
N HIS A 61 -7.71 0.12 -6.89
CA HIS A 61 -6.72 -0.91 -6.56
C HIS A 61 -7.38 -2.13 -5.88
N GLY A 62 -6.77 -3.31 -6.05
CA GLY A 62 -7.37 -4.61 -5.67
C GLY A 62 -7.88 -4.69 -4.22
N LEU A 63 -7.14 -4.12 -3.26
CA LEU A 63 -7.60 -4.05 -1.87
C LEU A 63 -8.89 -3.23 -1.71
N ARG A 64 -9.01 -2.08 -2.38
CA ARG A 64 -10.24 -1.25 -2.34
C ARG A 64 -11.42 -1.99 -2.97
N ARG A 65 -11.19 -2.68 -4.09
CA ARG A 65 -12.21 -3.49 -4.76
C ARG A 65 -12.67 -4.66 -3.89
N PHE A 66 -11.73 -5.31 -3.19
CA PHE A 66 -12.00 -6.40 -2.26
C PHE A 66 -12.77 -5.96 -1.02
N LEU A 67 -12.44 -4.79 -0.46
CA LEU A 67 -13.12 -4.26 0.73
C LEU A 67 -14.51 -3.69 0.42
N ARG A 68 -14.81 -3.33 -0.84
CA ARG A 68 -16.10 -2.72 -1.23
C ARG A 68 -17.32 -3.60 -0.93
N THR A 69 -17.16 -4.92 -0.98
CA THR A 69 -18.26 -5.87 -0.73
C THR A 69 -18.35 -6.34 0.72
N ARG A 70 -17.40 -5.91 1.58
CA ARG A 70 -17.35 -6.33 2.98
C ARG A 70 -17.97 -5.25 3.88
N PRO A 71 -18.62 -5.64 4.99
CA PRO A 71 -19.06 -4.68 5.99
C PRO A 71 -17.85 -3.90 6.51
N PRO A 72 -18.02 -2.61 6.87
CA PRO A 72 -16.96 -1.74 7.37
C PRO A 72 -16.58 -2.12 8.81
N GLU A 73 -16.00 -3.31 8.97
CA GLU A 73 -15.56 -3.85 10.25
C GLU A 73 -14.04 -4.07 10.23
N VAL A 74 -13.35 -3.53 11.22
CA VAL A 74 -11.87 -3.60 11.32
C VAL A 74 -11.42 -5.03 11.62
N MET A 75 -12.18 -5.77 12.44
CA MET A 75 -11.88 -7.16 12.83
C MET A 75 -13.17 -7.98 12.95
N PRO A 76 -13.75 -8.44 11.84
CA PRO A 76 -15.05 -9.14 11.86
C PRO A 76 -15.03 -10.38 12.74
N ALA A 77 -13.93 -11.13 12.78
CA ALA A 77 -13.79 -12.33 13.62
C ALA A 77 -13.72 -12.02 15.13
N VAL A 78 -13.11 -10.90 15.51
CA VAL A 78 -13.06 -10.46 16.91
C VAL A 78 -14.41 -9.87 17.31
N ASN A 79 -15.02 -9.10 16.40
CA ASN A 79 -16.34 -8.54 16.60
C ASN A 79 -17.39 -9.65 16.79
N SER A 80 -17.45 -10.66 15.91
CA SER A 80 -18.37 -11.80 16.03
C SER A 80 -18.13 -12.62 17.31
N PHE A 81 -16.88 -12.74 17.73
CA PHE A 81 -16.52 -13.43 18.98
C PHE A 81 -17.10 -12.72 20.22
N PHE A 82 -17.01 -11.38 20.30
CA PHE A 82 -17.49 -10.62 21.46
C PHE A 82 -18.97 -10.22 21.38
N SER A 83 -19.54 -10.07 20.19
CA SER A 83 -20.95 -9.70 19.99
C SER A 83 -21.91 -10.88 19.99
N GLY A 84 -21.42 -12.12 19.86
CA GLY A 84 -22.25 -13.33 19.84
C GLY A 84 -23.10 -13.49 18.57
N THR A 85 -22.98 -12.58 17.61
CA THR A 85 -23.64 -12.69 16.30
C THR A 85 -22.84 -13.58 15.37
N LYS A 86 -23.48 -14.68 14.96
CA LYS A 86 -23.00 -15.71 14.01
C LYS A 86 -22.78 -15.18 12.61
#